data_AF-A0A6H1JXG7-F1
#
_entry.id   AF-A0A6H1JXG7-F1
#
_cell.length_a   1.000
_cell.length_b   1.000
_cell.length_c   1.000
_cell.angle_alpha   90.00
_cell.angle_beta   90.00
_cell.angle_gamma   90.00
#
_symmetry.space_group_name_H-M   'P 1'
#
loop_
_entity.id
_entity.type
_entity.pdbx_description
1 polymer ?
#
loop_
_entity_poly.entity_id
_entity_poly.type
_entity_poly.pdbx_seq_one_letter_code
_entity_poly.pdbx_strand_id
1 'polypeptide(L)'
;MRQVVRVGVGGDRVRIRLSNRYGRTPLRVDGAVIARSGGGAQAWPGTAKKVTFRGARSTVIPAGGEAVGDAVPLSTSPLENLVVTLYFAGETGPATFHRVGLATSYRADGNHLDDVLARAYRQSSQSSYFLSGVDVSGSFRAQRNTVVALGDSATDGVGATVEANGRYTDVLGERLVAGRRNLGVVNAGIAGSMLLTSSPCFGEKGIARFRRDVLDRPGVRTVIVELGANDVGANWSTGPCFPSSHKPVSARQITEGYRALIRAAHARGIKVIGATLVPLSGYPGYPGHAAKVERLRTQVNHWIRTSGAYDAIVDFDKALADPAHPERPRPGYVYEDGLHPNDAGYQAIANAFELSSL
;
A
#
# COMPACT_ATOMS: atom_id res chain seq x y z
N MET A 1 -5.00 -4.16 20.96
CA MET A 1 -5.38 -3.70 19.60
C MET A 1 -5.49 -4.90 18.67
N ARG A 2 -6.52 -4.97 17.81
CA ARG A 2 -6.74 -6.04 16.84
C ARG A 2 -6.95 -5.46 15.45
N GLN A 3 -6.24 -5.96 14.46
CA GLN A 3 -6.22 -5.41 13.10
C GLN A 3 -6.56 -6.50 12.10
N VAL A 4 -7.46 -6.21 11.17
CA VAL A 4 -7.83 -7.12 10.08
C VAL A 4 -6.86 -6.92 8.92
N VAL A 5 -6.38 -8.01 8.34
CA VAL A 5 -5.47 -7.99 7.18
C VAL A 5 -5.86 -9.10 6.21
N ARG A 6 -5.96 -8.75 4.92
CA ARG A 6 -6.24 -9.71 3.84
C ARG A 6 -4.92 -10.20 3.25
N VAL A 7 -4.71 -11.52 3.17
CA VAL A 7 -3.50 -12.09 2.55
C VAL A 7 -3.69 -12.30 1.06
N GLY A 8 -2.69 -12.00 0.25
CA GLY A 8 -2.78 -12.16 -1.22
C GLY A 8 -2.62 -13.60 -1.71
N VAL A 9 -1.94 -14.46 -0.94
CA VAL A 9 -1.69 -15.87 -1.25
C VAL A 9 -2.01 -16.77 -0.06
N GLY A 10 -2.29 -18.03 -0.35
CA GLY A 10 -2.36 -19.08 0.68
C GLY A 10 -0.97 -19.50 1.15
N GLY A 11 -0.92 -20.40 2.13
CA GLY A 11 0.33 -20.96 2.68
C GLY A 11 0.06 -21.82 3.91
N ASP A 12 1.12 -22.34 4.53
CA ASP A 12 1.05 -23.16 5.76
C ASP A 12 1.68 -22.46 6.98
N ARG A 13 2.44 -21.39 6.74
CA ARG A 13 3.06 -20.58 7.78
C ARG A 13 2.90 -19.11 7.51
N VAL A 14 2.75 -18.35 8.59
CA VAL A 14 2.63 -16.90 8.57
C VAL A 14 3.61 -16.28 9.56
N ARG A 15 4.07 -15.06 9.27
CA ARG A 15 4.75 -14.20 10.25
C ARG A 15 4.31 -12.76 10.07
N ILE A 16 4.38 -11.99 11.14
CA ILE A 16 4.06 -10.56 11.13
C ILE A 16 5.34 -9.72 11.12
N ARG A 17 5.23 -8.52 10.54
CA ARG A 17 6.27 -7.48 10.58
C ARG A 17 5.73 -6.28 11.32
N LEU A 18 6.48 -5.79 12.30
CA LEU A 18 6.15 -4.63 13.10
C LEU A 18 7.14 -3.50 12.84
N SER A 19 6.66 -2.26 12.86
CA SER A 19 7.46 -1.07 12.58
C SER A 19 7.24 0.01 13.63
N ASN A 20 8.35 0.59 14.09
CA ASN A 20 8.42 1.79 14.90
C ASN A 20 9.18 2.91 14.13
N ARG A 21 9.08 2.89 12.79
CA ARG A 21 9.84 3.75 11.87
C ARG A 21 9.75 5.24 12.18
N TYR A 22 8.58 5.71 12.60
CA TYR A 22 8.33 7.11 12.91
C TYR A 22 8.24 7.39 14.42
N GLY A 23 8.43 6.36 15.26
CA GLY A 23 8.46 6.52 16.70
C GLY A 23 9.76 7.18 17.17
N ARG A 24 9.65 7.97 18.24
CA ARG A 24 10.77 8.70 18.86
C ARG A 24 11.36 7.99 20.08
N THR A 25 10.66 7.00 20.60
CA THR A 25 11.07 6.18 21.76
C THR A 25 10.95 4.70 21.41
N PRO A 26 11.62 3.80 22.15
CA PRO A 26 11.46 2.36 21.95
C PRO A 26 10.00 1.92 22.18
N LEU A 27 9.46 1.12 21.25
CA LEU A 27 8.13 0.55 21.33
C LEU A 27 8.21 -0.84 21.96
N ARG A 28 7.61 -1.02 23.14
CA ARG A 28 7.50 -2.33 23.79
C ARG A 28 6.22 -3.02 23.34
N VAL A 29 6.34 -4.20 22.73
CA VAL A 29 5.22 -5.08 22.38
C VAL A 29 5.21 -6.22 23.38
N ASP A 30 4.20 -6.28 24.25
CA ASP A 30 4.11 -7.24 25.35
C ASP A 30 3.48 -8.58 24.94
N GLY A 31 2.84 -8.62 23.77
CA GLY A 31 2.43 -9.87 23.15
C GLY A 31 1.80 -9.67 21.79
N ALA A 32 1.82 -10.74 20.98
CA ALA A 32 1.20 -10.76 19.66
C ALA A 32 0.53 -12.12 19.40
N VAL A 33 -0.64 -12.08 18.77
CA VAL A 33 -1.39 -13.26 18.32
C VAL A 33 -1.87 -13.02 16.88
N ILE A 34 -1.82 -14.05 16.05
CA ILE A 34 -2.45 -14.07 14.73
C ILE A 34 -3.45 -15.22 14.65
N ALA A 35 -4.58 -14.99 14.01
CA ALA A 35 -5.63 -16.00 13.81
C ALA A 35 -6.33 -15.78 12.46
N ARG A 36 -7.08 -16.78 12.00
CA ARG A 36 -8.04 -16.58 10.90
C ARG A 36 -9.14 -15.64 11.38
N SER A 37 -9.64 -14.77 10.53
CA SER A 37 -10.70 -13.83 10.91
C SER A 37 -12.04 -14.55 11.08
N GLY A 38 -12.77 -14.22 12.14
CA GLY A 38 -14.18 -14.59 12.32
C GLY A 38 -15.15 -13.50 11.84
N GLY A 39 -14.63 -12.42 11.22
CA GLY A 39 -15.40 -11.23 10.86
C GLY A 39 -15.33 -10.14 11.93
N GLY A 40 -15.19 -8.89 11.49
CA GLY A 40 -14.95 -7.75 12.37
C GLY A 40 -13.78 -7.98 13.34
N ALA A 41 -14.01 -7.79 14.63
CA ALA A 41 -13.00 -8.05 15.67
C ALA A 41 -12.93 -9.52 16.14
N GLN A 42 -13.69 -10.44 15.53
CA GLN A 42 -13.70 -11.84 15.96
C GLN A 42 -12.51 -12.60 15.36
N ALA A 43 -11.97 -13.56 16.13
CA ALA A 43 -11.07 -14.57 15.61
C ALA A 43 -11.84 -15.86 15.34
N TRP A 44 -11.40 -16.67 14.39
CA TRP A 44 -11.97 -17.99 14.18
C TRP A 44 -11.53 -18.95 15.31
N PRO A 45 -12.46 -19.63 16.01
CA PRO A 45 -12.13 -20.51 17.14
C PRO A 45 -11.05 -21.54 16.82
N GLY A 46 -10.09 -21.74 17.73
CA GLY A 46 -9.03 -22.74 17.58
C GLY A 46 -7.90 -22.39 16.60
N THR A 47 -7.94 -21.22 15.95
CA THR A 47 -6.93 -20.84 14.95
C THR A 47 -5.85 -19.90 15.49
N ALA A 48 -6.02 -19.35 16.70
CA ALA A 48 -5.08 -18.42 17.29
C ALA A 48 -3.69 -19.04 17.50
N LYS A 49 -2.66 -18.33 17.03
CA LYS A 49 -1.25 -18.66 17.19
C LYS A 49 -0.55 -17.50 17.88
N LYS A 50 0.12 -17.79 19.00
CA LYS A 50 0.99 -16.84 19.68
C LYS A 50 2.22 -16.60 18.81
N VAL A 51 2.51 -15.34 18.54
CA VAL A 51 3.69 -14.93 17.78
C VAL A 51 4.79 -14.57 18.75
N THR A 52 5.95 -15.19 18.57
CA THR A 52 7.17 -14.88 19.32
C THR A 52 8.12 -14.03 18.48
N PHE A 53 9.14 -13.46 19.11
CA PHE A 53 10.20 -12.69 18.49
C PHE A 53 11.53 -13.25 18.95
N ARG A 54 12.20 -14.04 18.08
CA ARG A 54 13.43 -14.78 18.45
C ARG A 54 13.20 -15.66 19.68
N GLY A 55 12.04 -16.33 19.74
CA GLY A 55 11.61 -17.20 20.85
C GLY A 55 10.97 -16.48 22.04
N ALA A 56 11.11 -15.17 22.16
CA ALA A 56 10.50 -14.40 23.26
C ALA A 56 9.04 -14.03 22.97
N ARG A 57 8.18 -14.01 24.00
CA ARG A 57 6.76 -13.63 23.84
C ARG A 57 6.54 -12.13 23.64
N SER A 58 7.54 -11.32 23.96
CA SER A 58 7.54 -9.87 23.83
C SER A 58 8.79 -9.40 23.11
N THR A 59 8.77 -8.16 22.64
CA THR A 59 9.93 -7.52 22.00
C THR A 59 9.94 -6.02 22.26
N VAL A 60 11.13 -5.42 22.14
CA VAL A 60 11.30 -3.96 22.13
C VAL A 60 11.84 -3.55 20.77
N ILE A 61 11.09 -2.72 20.07
CA ILE A 61 11.47 -2.17 18.77
C ILE A 61 12.11 -0.80 19.00
N PRO A 62 13.39 -0.58 18.66
CA PRO A 62 14.01 0.72 18.86
C PRO A 62 13.30 1.81 18.04
N ALA A 63 13.48 3.08 18.44
CA ALA A 63 13.02 4.21 17.63
C ALA A 63 13.58 4.11 16.21
N GLY A 64 12.72 4.29 15.19
CA GLY A 64 13.10 4.11 13.78
C GLY A 64 13.26 2.66 13.32
N GLY A 65 13.08 1.69 14.22
CA GLY A 65 13.35 0.26 13.97
C GLY A 65 12.15 -0.55 13.48
N GLU A 66 12.43 -1.80 13.16
CA GLU A 66 11.44 -2.82 12.80
C GLU A 66 11.71 -4.13 13.57
N ALA A 67 10.68 -4.94 13.73
CA ALA A 67 10.79 -6.31 14.26
C ALA A 67 10.02 -7.28 13.37
N VAL A 68 10.55 -8.49 13.23
CA VAL A 68 9.90 -9.59 12.51
C VAL A 68 9.58 -10.68 13.51
N GLY A 69 8.33 -11.11 13.55
CA GLY A 69 7.91 -12.25 14.36
C GLY A 69 8.42 -13.57 13.79
N ASP A 70 8.57 -14.56 14.66
CA ASP A 70 8.86 -15.93 14.26
C ASP A 70 7.68 -16.50 13.47
N ALA A 71 7.96 -17.35 12.48
CA ALA A 71 6.91 -17.94 11.64
C ALA A 71 6.10 -18.99 12.41
N VAL A 72 4.78 -18.85 12.44
CA VAL A 72 3.86 -19.76 13.13
C VAL A 72 3.11 -20.63 12.12
N PRO A 73 2.78 -21.90 12.47
CA PRO A 73 1.98 -22.77 11.61
C PRO A 73 0.52 -22.31 11.62
N LEU A 74 0.08 -21.69 10.52
CA LEU A 74 -1.28 -21.26 10.29
C LEU A 74 -1.56 -21.39 8.80
N SER A 75 -2.36 -22.38 8.42
CA SER A 75 -2.79 -22.53 7.03
C SER A 75 -3.71 -21.39 6.62
N THR A 76 -3.45 -20.80 5.46
CA THR A 76 -4.26 -19.75 4.88
C THR A 76 -4.63 -20.05 3.44
N SER A 77 -5.77 -19.50 3.01
CA SER A 77 -6.19 -19.47 1.61
C SER A 77 -5.86 -18.12 0.96
N PRO A 78 -5.68 -18.06 -0.38
CA PRO A 78 -5.60 -16.78 -1.07
C PRO A 78 -6.80 -15.89 -0.75
N LEU A 79 -6.55 -14.60 -0.53
CA LEU A 79 -7.56 -13.56 -0.26
C LEU A 79 -8.30 -13.70 1.07
N GLU A 80 -7.80 -14.56 1.96
CA GLU A 80 -8.36 -14.75 3.29
C GLU A 80 -8.05 -13.58 4.23
N ASN A 81 -9.02 -13.22 5.06
CA ASN A 81 -8.82 -12.26 6.15
C ASN A 81 -8.26 -12.96 7.39
N LEU A 82 -7.21 -12.37 7.94
CA LEU A 82 -6.63 -12.71 9.24
C LEU A 82 -6.87 -11.58 10.23
N VAL A 83 -6.79 -11.89 11.52
CA VAL A 83 -6.75 -10.90 12.60
C VAL A 83 -5.41 -10.99 13.32
N VAL A 84 -4.75 -9.85 13.47
CA VAL A 84 -3.52 -9.69 14.25
C VAL A 84 -3.84 -8.89 15.50
N THR A 85 -3.64 -9.49 16.66
CA THR A 85 -3.82 -8.84 17.97
C THR A 85 -2.46 -8.49 18.56
N LEU A 86 -2.25 -7.22 18.88
CA LEU A 86 -1.06 -6.70 19.55
C LEU A 86 -1.46 -6.18 20.94
N TYR A 87 -0.67 -6.55 21.94
CA TYR A 87 -0.81 -6.11 23.32
C TYR A 87 0.38 -5.22 23.72
N PHE A 88 0.05 -4.11 24.39
CA PHE A 88 0.98 -3.13 24.91
C PHE A 88 0.55 -2.90 26.37
N ALA A 89 1.41 -3.25 27.33
CA ALA A 89 1.12 -3.11 28.75
C ALA A 89 1.32 -1.68 29.25
N GLY A 90 2.14 -0.90 28.55
CA GLY A 90 2.38 0.52 28.81
C GLY A 90 2.03 1.41 27.63
N GLU A 91 2.23 2.71 27.82
CA GLU A 91 2.03 3.71 26.78
C GLU A 91 2.96 3.46 25.58
N THR A 92 2.42 3.63 24.37
CA THR A 92 3.18 3.46 23.12
C THR A 92 3.75 4.77 22.58
N GLY A 93 3.29 5.91 23.10
CA GLY A 93 3.48 7.22 22.47
C GLY A 93 2.73 7.33 21.13
N PRO A 94 3.06 8.33 20.29
CA PRO A 94 2.49 8.45 18.96
C PRO A 94 2.82 7.22 18.09
N ALA A 95 1.81 6.61 17.50
CA ALA A 95 1.99 5.39 16.73
C ALA A 95 2.69 5.66 15.40
N THR A 96 3.54 4.71 14.97
CA THR A 96 3.80 4.51 13.54
C THR A 96 2.54 3.92 12.94
N PHE A 97 1.88 4.64 12.04
CA PHE A 97 0.58 4.25 11.50
C PHE A 97 0.47 4.54 10.00
N HIS A 98 -0.48 3.88 9.37
CA HIS A 98 -0.90 4.09 8.00
C HIS A 98 -2.33 4.62 8.01
N ARG A 99 -2.52 5.83 7.46
CA ARG A 99 -3.75 6.61 7.61
C ARG A 99 -4.92 6.03 6.81
N VAL A 100 -4.70 5.64 5.56
CA VAL A 100 -5.74 5.19 4.60
C VAL A 100 -5.79 3.66 4.57
N GLY A 101 -5.94 3.02 5.74
CA GLY A 101 -5.94 1.56 5.83
C GLY A 101 -7.12 0.88 5.14
N LEU A 102 -8.29 1.56 5.11
CA LEU A 102 -9.57 1.07 4.55
C LEU A 102 -10.00 -0.30 5.08
N ALA A 103 -9.48 -0.68 6.24
CA ALA A 103 -9.85 -1.86 7.00
C ALA A 103 -9.97 -1.45 8.47
N THR A 104 -10.95 -2.01 9.18
CA THR A 104 -11.17 -1.63 10.57
C THR A 104 -10.11 -2.24 11.49
N SER A 105 -9.49 -1.37 12.28
CA SER A 105 -8.68 -1.72 13.43
C SER A 105 -9.46 -1.44 14.70
N TYR A 106 -9.39 -2.38 15.65
CA TYR A 106 -10.15 -2.38 16.89
C TYR A 106 -9.24 -2.23 18.12
N ARG A 107 -9.75 -1.57 19.16
CA ARG A 107 -9.04 -1.31 20.42
C ARG A 107 -9.92 -1.69 21.62
N ALA A 108 -9.26 -2.15 22.66
CA ALA A 108 -9.81 -2.62 23.93
C ALA A 108 -8.77 -2.34 25.02
N ASP A 109 -9.22 -2.07 26.24
CA ASP A 109 -8.37 -1.91 27.42
C ASP A 109 -7.99 -3.27 28.00
N GLY A 110 -6.73 -3.44 28.43
CA GLY A 110 -6.27 -4.70 29.00
C GLY A 110 -5.76 -5.72 27.99
N ASN A 111 -5.46 -6.93 28.48
CA ASN A 111 -4.88 -8.01 27.68
C ASN A 111 -5.98 -8.90 27.08
N HIS A 112 -6.18 -8.78 25.76
CA HIS A 112 -7.17 -9.53 24.98
C HIS A 112 -6.53 -10.43 23.92
N LEU A 113 -5.32 -10.94 24.18
CA LEU A 113 -4.61 -11.83 23.24
C LEU A 113 -5.35 -13.15 22.97
N ASP A 114 -6.05 -13.67 23.99
CA ASP A 114 -6.75 -14.96 23.89
C ASP A 114 -8.25 -14.82 23.53
N ASP A 115 -8.75 -13.58 23.37
CA ASP A 115 -10.16 -13.32 23.07
C ASP A 115 -10.54 -13.76 21.64
N VAL A 116 -11.50 -14.67 21.55
CA VAL A 116 -12.09 -15.07 20.26
C VAL A 116 -13.21 -14.11 19.85
N LEU A 117 -14.04 -13.68 20.81
CA LEU A 117 -15.20 -12.83 20.58
C LEU A 117 -14.85 -11.34 20.55
N ALA A 118 -15.73 -10.54 19.94
CA ALA A 118 -15.51 -9.11 19.74
C ALA A 118 -15.85 -8.23 20.96
N ARG A 119 -16.46 -8.78 22.03
CA ARG A 119 -17.13 -8.00 23.10
C ARG A 119 -16.23 -6.97 23.81
N ALA A 120 -14.94 -7.26 23.95
CA ALA A 120 -13.97 -6.36 24.59
C ALA A 120 -13.61 -5.14 23.73
N TYR A 121 -13.75 -5.27 22.40
CA TYR A 121 -13.31 -4.27 21.44
C TYR A 121 -14.37 -3.19 21.22
N ARG A 122 -14.26 -2.09 21.97
CA ARG A 122 -15.26 -1.02 22.00
C ARG A 122 -14.91 0.23 21.19
N GLN A 123 -13.69 0.27 20.66
CA GLN A 123 -13.19 1.40 19.89
C GLN A 123 -12.65 0.92 18.55
N SER A 124 -12.81 1.72 17.50
CA SER A 124 -12.31 1.40 16.17
C SER A 124 -11.75 2.61 15.42
N SER A 125 -11.06 2.35 14.32
CA SER A 125 -10.64 3.34 13.31
C SER A 125 -10.31 2.61 12.01
N GLN A 126 -10.08 3.34 10.92
CA GLN A 126 -9.78 2.79 9.59
C GLN A 126 -8.27 2.86 9.25
N SER A 127 -7.42 3.01 10.25
CA SER A 127 -5.97 3.07 10.11
C SER A 127 -5.31 1.78 10.59
N SER A 128 -4.12 1.47 10.06
CA SER A 128 -3.26 0.41 10.57
C SER A 128 -2.16 1.00 11.44
N TYR A 129 -1.80 0.33 12.53
CA TYR A 129 -0.86 0.81 13.53
C TYR A 129 0.17 -0.27 13.82
N PHE A 130 1.45 0.10 13.70
CA PHE A 130 2.64 -0.73 13.93
C PHE A 130 2.77 -1.99 13.06
N LEU A 131 1.70 -2.59 12.56
CA LEU A 131 1.72 -3.72 11.63
C LEU A 131 2.10 -3.20 10.22
N SER A 132 3.23 -3.69 9.71
CA SER A 132 3.81 -3.26 8.43
C SER A 132 3.83 -4.37 7.36
N GLY A 133 3.39 -5.57 7.72
CA GLY A 133 3.23 -6.67 6.77
C GLY A 133 2.89 -7.99 7.44
N VAL A 134 2.33 -8.88 6.64
CA VAL A 134 2.18 -10.31 6.95
C VAL A 134 2.84 -11.08 5.82
N ASP A 135 3.87 -11.84 6.14
CA ASP A 135 4.48 -12.75 5.16
C ASP A 135 3.81 -14.11 5.27
N VAL A 136 3.47 -14.68 4.13
CA VAL A 136 2.92 -16.03 4.00
C VAL A 136 3.96 -16.90 3.28
N SER A 137 4.21 -18.09 3.81
CA SER A 137 5.12 -19.07 3.22
C SER A 137 4.49 -20.46 3.22
N GLY A 138 5.01 -21.34 2.37
CA GLY A 138 4.59 -22.72 2.24
C GLY A 138 5.27 -23.39 1.05
N SER A 139 4.84 -24.60 0.72
CA SER A 139 5.39 -25.43 -0.37
C SER A 139 4.98 -24.90 -1.75
N PHE A 140 5.51 -23.73 -2.12
CA PHE A 140 5.35 -23.16 -3.46
C PHE A 140 6.49 -23.61 -4.37
N ARG A 141 6.13 -24.11 -5.57
CA ARG A 141 7.11 -24.46 -6.61
C ARG A 141 7.83 -23.26 -7.24
N ALA A 142 7.25 -22.06 -7.13
CA ALA A 142 7.84 -20.83 -7.68
C ALA A 142 8.68 -20.10 -6.63
N GLN A 143 9.91 -19.72 -6.99
CA GLN A 143 10.84 -19.02 -6.08
C GLN A 143 10.43 -17.57 -5.77
N ARG A 144 9.60 -16.93 -6.60
CA ARG A 144 9.13 -15.54 -6.44
C ARG A 144 7.68 -15.41 -6.91
N ASN A 145 6.78 -14.93 -6.04
CA ASN A 145 5.35 -14.82 -6.30
C ASN A 145 4.71 -13.52 -5.79
N THR A 146 5.51 -12.51 -5.47
CA THR A 146 5.00 -11.23 -4.95
C THR A 146 5.07 -10.13 -6.01
N VAL A 147 3.93 -9.50 -6.25
CA VAL A 147 3.78 -8.25 -6.99
C VAL A 147 3.62 -7.13 -5.97
N VAL A 148 4.46 -6.09 -6.03
CA VAL A 148 4.33 -4.92 -5.14
C VAL A 148 3.82 -3.74 -5.95
N ALA A 149 2.74 -3.10 -5.51
CA ALA A 149 2.27 -1.84 -6.05
C ALA A 149 2.84 -0.69 -5.21
N LEU A 150 3.90 -0.05 -5.71
CA LEU A 150 4.47 1.15 -5.10
C LEU A 150 3.73 2.35 -5.66
N GLY A 151 2.97 3.06 -4.82
CA GLY A 151 2.33 4.27 -5.33
C GLY A 151 1.87 5.31 -4.34
N ASP A 152 1.06 6.25 -4.85
CA ASP A 152 0.49 7.34 -4.07
C ASP A 152 -0.96 7.02 -3.64
N SER A 153 -1.86 8.00 -3.63
CA SER A 153 -3.24 7.84 -3.18
C SER A 153 -4.08 6.96 -4.11
N ALA A 154 -3.78 6.91 -5.41
CA ALA A 154 -4.45 6.00 -6.33
C ALA A 154 -4.06 4.54 -6.04
N THR A 155 -2.81 4.28 -5.65
CA THR A 155 -2.43 2.96 -5.14
C THR A 155 -2.92 2.70 -3.73
N ASP A 156 -2.85 3.68 -2.84
CA ASP A 156 -3.28 3.55 -1.44
C ASP A 156 -4.76 3.14 -1.31
N GLY A 157 -5.59 3.70 -2.20
CA GLY A 157 -7.00 3.37 -2.30
C GLY A 157 -7.94 4.48 -1.88
N VAL A 158 -7.49 5.74 -1.85
CA VAL A 158 -8.38 6.88 -1.53
C VAL A 158 -9.60 6.82 -2.45
N GLY A 159 -10.80 7.01 -1.89
CA GLY A 159 -12.06 6.93 -2.64
C GLY A 159 -12.67 5.52 -2.76
N ALA A 160 -11.93 4.45 -2.40
CA ALA A 160 -12.50 3.11 -2.33
C ALA A 160 -13.40 2.95 -1.09
N THR A 161 -14.44 2.12 -1.21
CA THR A 161 -15.33 1.82 -0.09
C THR A 161 -14.57 1.04 1.00
N VAL A 162 -14.67 1.52 2.23
CA VAL A 162 -14.06 0.90 3.41
C VAL A 162 -14.53 -0.55 3.54
N GLU A 163 -13.60 -1.47 3.80
CA GLU A 163 -13.82 -2.92 3.96
C GLU A 163 -14.35 -3.66 2.73
N ALA A 164 -14.66 -2.97 1.63
CA ALA A 164 -15.13 -3.60 0.40
C ALA A 164 -14.03 -4.33 -0.37
N ASN A 165 -12.76 -4.04 -0.08
CA ASN A 165 -11.59 -4.47 -0.87
C ASN A 165 -11.72 -4.02 -2.35
N GLY A 166 -12.22 -2.81 -2.57
CA GLY A 166 -12.47 -2.25 -3.91
C GLY A 166 -11.26 -1.57 -4.56
N ARG A 167 -10.08 -1.57 -3.93
CA ARG A 167 -8.86 -0.96 -4.50
C ARG A 167 -8.39 -1.75 -5.70
N TYR A 168 -7.72 -1.11 -6.68
CA TYR A 168 -7.26 -1.85 -7.86
C TYR A 168 -6.31 -3.01 -7.50
N THR A 169 -5.53 -2.88 -6.43
CA THR A 169 -4.62 -3.93 -5.96
C THR A 169 -5.38 -5.16 -5.45
N ASP A 170 -6.52 -4.95 -4.78
CA ASP A 170 -7.38 -6.02 -4.29
C ASP A 170 -8.07 -6.74 -5.45
N VAL A 171 -8.69 -5.97 -6.36
CA VAL A 171 -9.33 -6.49 -7.58
C VAL A 171 -8.32 -7.22 -8.47
N LEU A 172 -7.09 -6.72 -8.57
CA LEU A 172 -6.02 -7.41 -9.30
C LEU A 172 -5.68 -8.76 -8.65
N GLY A 173 -5.60 -8.81 -7.32
CA GLY A 173 -5.43 -10.05 -6.56
C GLY A 173 -6.56 -11.06 -6.82
N GLU A 174 -7.81 -10.58 -6.86
CA GLU A 174 -8.99 -11.39 -7.20
C GLU A 174 -8.93 -11.95 -8.63
N ARG A 175 -8.58 -11.12 -9.61
CA ARG A 175 -8.36 -11.55 -11.00
C ARG A 175 -7.26 -12.61 -11.11
N LEU A 176 -6.17 -12.47 -10.34
CA LEU A 176 -5.08 -13.44 -10.31
C LEU A 176 -5.52 -14.79 -9.75
N VAL A 177 -6.26 -14.79 -8.64
CA VAL A 177 -6.80 -16.02 -8.04
C VAL A 177 -7.82 -16.68 -8.96
N ALA A 178 -8.73 -15.91 -9.56
CA ALA A 178 -9.69 -16.42 -10.55
C ALA A 178 -8.97 -17.02 -11.78
N GLY A 179 -7.88 -16.39 -12.23
CA GLY A 179 -7.00 -16.89 -13.29
C GLY A 179 -6.05 -18.01 -12.85
N ARG A 180 -6.19 -18.54 -11.62
CA ARG A 180 -5.34 -19.59 -11.03
C ARG A 180 -3.84 -19.28 -11.08
N ARG A 181 -3.49 -17.99 -10.98
CA ARG A 181 -2.12 -17.51 -10.88
C ARG A 181 -1.74 -17.46 -9.41
N ASN A 182 -0.67 -18.17 -9.03
CA ASN A 182 -0.15 -18.12 -7.67
C ASN A 182 0.71 -16.85 -7.48
N LEU A 183 0.07 -15.68 -7.44
CA LEU A 183 0.70 -14.37 -7.25
C LEU A 183 -0.05 -13.58 -6.18
N GLY A 184 0.68 -13.03 -5.22
CA GLY A 184 0.15 -12.12 -4.22
C GLY A 184 0.43 -10.67 -4.59
N VAL A 185 -0.57 -9.80 -4.46
CA VAL A 185 -0.41 -8.36 -4.63
C VAL A 185 -0.26 -7.70 -3.27
N VAL A 186 0.82 -6.93 -3.10
CA VAL A 186 1.09 -6.13 -1.91
C VAL A 186 0.90 -4.67 -2.27
N ASN A 187 0.01 -4.00 -1.55
CA ASN A 187 -0.20 -2.56 -1.67
C ASN A 187 0.82 -1.80 -0.82
N ALA A 188 1.70 -1.04 -1.46
CA ALA A 188 2.65 -0.12 -0.85
C ALA A 188 2.35 1.34 -1.26
N GLY A 189 1.07 1.64 -1.42
CA GLY A 189 0.52 2.97 -1.62
C GLY A 189 0.60 3.82 -0.36
N ILE A 190 0.86 5.11 -0.52
CA ILE A 190 0.77 6.10 0.56
C ILE A 190 0.16 7.38 -0.01
N ALA A 191 -1.02 7.75 0.47
CA ALA A 191 -1.74 8.93 -0.02
C ALA A 191 -0.91 10.21 0.14
N GLY A 192 -0.77 10.94 -0.96
CA GLY A 192 0.04 12.16 -1.06
C GLY A 192 1.55 11.91 -1.25
N SER A 193 1.99 10.65 -1.33
CA SER A 193 3.40 10.33 -1.55
C SER A 193 3.88 10.88 -2.89
N MET A 194 5.05 11.49 -2.87
CA MET A 194 5.74 11.98 -4.06
C MET A 194 6.94 11.09 -4.37
N LEU A 195 7.32 10.97 -5.63
CA LEU A 195 8.50 10.25 -6.09
C LEU A 195 9.79 10.89 -5.57
N LEU A 196 9.91 12.22 -5.67
CA LEU A 196 11.18 12.94 -5.52
C LEU A 196 11.31 13.75 -4.24
N THR A 197 10.20 14.05 -3.58
CA THR A 197 10.17 14.99 -2.44
C THR A 197 9.50 14.36 -1.22
N SER A 198 10.15 14.45 -0.06
CA SER A 198 9.53 14.03 1.20
C SER A 198 8.61 15.14 1.72
N SER A 199 7.56 14.77 2.44
CA SER A 199 6.63 15.72 3.06
C SER A 199 6.44 15.42 4.54
N PRO A 200 6.34 16.45 5.41
CA PRO A 200 5.93 16.26 6.80
C PRO A 200 4.57 15.56 6.95
N CYS A 201 3.69 15.69 5.96
CA CYS A 201 2.34 15.11 5.99
C CYS A 201 2.24 13.76 5.28
N PHE A 202 3.06 13.54 4.23
CA PHE A 202 2.93 12.39 3.33
C PHE A 202 4.13 11.44 3.36
N GLY A 203 5.10 11.70 4.25
CA GLY A 203 6.21 10.79 4.55
C GLY A 203 7.40 10.90 3.59
N GLU A 204 8.22 9.85 3.61
CA GLU A 204 9.44 9.73 2.81
C GLU A 204 9.13 9.64 1.30
N LYS A 205 9.92 10.32 0.47
CA LYS A 205 9.83 10.22 -0.99
C LYS A 205 9.96 8.78 -1.51
N GLY A 206 9.26 8.48 -2.60
CA GLY A 206 9.19 7.18 -3.26
C GLY A 206 10.56 6.54 -3.50
N ILE A 207 11.51 7.30 -4.04
CA ILE A 207 12.87 6.80 -4.29
C ILE A 207 13.62 6.39 -3.01
N ALA A 208 13.36 7.04 -1.88
CA ALA A 208 14.00 6.73 -0.60
C ALA A 208 13.38 5.49 0.04
N ARG A 209 12.06 5.33 -0.08
CA ARG A 209 11.35 4.18 0.49
C ARG A 209 11.37 2.92 -0.38
N PHE A 210 11.79 3.01 -1.65
CA PHE A 210 11.77 1.90 -2.60
C PHE A 210 12.45 0.62 -2.09
N ARG A 211 13.62 0.75 -1.45
CA ARG A 211 14.32 -0.39 -0.89
C ARG A 211 13.48 -1.10 0.17
N ARG A 212 12.93 -0.34 1.13
CA ARG A 212 12.11 -0.86 2.22
C ARG A 212 10.83 -1.48 1.69
N ASP A 213 10.11 -0.75 0.85
CA ASP A 213 8.74 -1.10 0.46
C ASP A 213 8.69 -2.15 -0.66
N VAL A 214 9.78 -2.31 -1.41
CA VAL A 214 9.86 -3.24 -2.56
C VAL A 214 11.03 -4.21 -2.40
N LEU A 215 12.27 -3.73 -2.45
CA LEU A 215 13.44 -4.60 -2.64
C LEU A 215 13.71 -5.55 -1.46
N ASP A 216 13.33 -5.13 -0.25
CA ASP A 216 13.53 -5.89 0.99
C ASP A 216 12.27 -6.70 1.37
N ARG A 217 11.24 -6.74 0.50
CA ARG A 217 10.08 -7.63 0.66
C ARG A 217 10.42 -9.03 0.12
N PRO A 218 9.92 -10.10 0.73
CA PRO A 218 10.20 -11.46 0.28
C PRO A 218 9.53 -11.75 -1.06
N GLY A 219 10.17 -12.57 -1.90
CA GLY A 219 9.53 -13.14 -3.08
C GLY A 219 9.14 -12.15 -4.18
N VAL A 220 9.62 -10.89 -4.14
CA VAL A 220 9.25 -9.89 -5.16
C VAL A 220 9.79 -10.31 -6.52
N ARG A 221 8.86 -10.46 -7.46
CA ARG A 221 9.15 -10.68 -8.87
C ARG A 221 8.88 -9.45 -9.72
N THR A 222 7.89 -8.66 -9.32
CA THR A 222 7.40 -7.54 -10.12
C THR A 222 7.02 -6.39 -9.21
N VAL A 223 7.33 -5.17 -9.64
CA VAL A 223 6.85 -3.94 -9.02
C VAL A 223 6.05 -3.13 -10.04
N ILE A 224 4.89 -2.64 -9.62
CA ILE A 224 4.09 -1.64 -10.32
C ILE A 224 4.48 -0.29 -9.72
N VAL A 225 4.86 0.66 -10.56
CA VAL A 225 5.26 2.02 -10.15
C VAL A 225 4.18 3.00 -10.59
N GLU A 226 3.45 3.52 -9.61
CA GLU A 226 2.39 4.52 -9.77
C GLU A 226 2.71 5.70 -8.85
N LEU A 227 3.61 6.59 -9.28
CA LEU A 227 4.00 7.77 -8.51
C LEU A 227 4.23 8.92 -9.47
N GLY A 228 3.97 10.15 -9.03
CA GLY A 228 4.33 11.35 -9.79
C GLY A 228 3.19 12.34 -9.97
N ALA A 229 1.93 11.92 -9.78
CA ALA A 229 0.79 12.82 -9.82
C ALA A 229 0.91 13.92 -8.76
N ASN A 230 1.31 13.52 -7.54
CA ASN A 230 1.60 14.46 -6.45
C ASN A 230 2.83 15.33 -6.74
N ASP A 231 3.89 14.82 -7.37
CA ASP A 231 5.04 15.64 -7.77
C ASP A 231 4.63 16.74 -8.77
N VAL A 232 3.75 16.40 -9.72
CA VAL A 232 3.19 17.37 -10.67
C VAL A 232 2.32 18.40 -9.94
N GLY A 233 1.37 17.97 -9.12
CA GLY A 233 0.46 18.87 -8.40
C GLY A 233 1.15 19.76 -7.37
N ALA A 234 2.16 19.23 -6.68
CA ALA A 234 2.86 19.90 -5.60
C ALA A 234 3.69 21.11 -6.07
N ASN A 235 4.09 21.16 -7.35
CA ASN A 235 4.80 22.30 -7.94
C ASN A 235 4.11 23.66 -7.73
N TRP A 236 2.80 23.65 -7.51
CA TRP A 236 1.99 24.85 -7.27
C TRP A 236 1.26 24.82 -5.93
N SER A 237 1.63 23.89 -5.04
CA SER A 237 1.04 23.77 -3.72
C SER A 237 1.85 24.55 -2.70
N THR A 238 1.16 25.12 -1.71
CA THR A 238 1.76 25.84 -0.58
C THR A 238 1.12 25.39 0.71
N GLY A 239 1.85 25.42 1.82
CA GLY A 239 1.29 25.17 3.15
C GLY A 239 2.19 24.29 4.01
N PRO A 240 1.72 23.83 5.18
CA PRO A 240 2.55 23.06 6.12
C PRO A 240 3.04 21.73 5.53
N CYS A 241 2.28 21.13 4.60
CA CYS A 241 2.68 19.90 3.89
C CYS A 241 3.64 20.15 2.71
N PHE A 242 3.75 21.40 2.25
CA PHE A 242 4.58 21.87 1.15
C PHE A 242 5.35 23.13 1.60
N PRO A 243 6.33 22.97 2.51
CA PRO A 243 7.08 24.09 3.06
C PRO A 243 7.87 24.83 1.96
N SER A 244 8.41 26.02 2.27
CA SER A 244 9.19 26.83 1.32
C SER A 244 10.44 26.16 0.74
N SER A 245 10.90 25.07 1.38
CA SER A 245 11.97 24.20 0.88
C SER A 245 11.52 23.25 -0.23
N HIS A 246 10.21 23.06 -0.41
CA HIS A 246 9.64 22.34 -1.55
C HIS A 246 10.00 23.09 -2.85
N LYS A 247 10.64 22.39 -3.79
CA LYS A 247 11.04 22.95 -5.08
C LYS A 247 10.24 22.29 -6.19
N PRO A 248 9.73 23.09 -7.16
CA PRO A 248 9.08 22.52 -8.33
C PRO A 248 10.01 21.57 -9.07
N VAL A 249 9.44 20.48 -9.57
CA VAL A 249 10.13 19.46 -10.36
C VAL A 249 9.69 19.47 -11.82
N SER A 250 10.61 19.14 -12.71
CA SER A 250 10.38 18.99 -14.15
C SER A 250 10.05 17.56 -14.54
N ALA A 251 9.47 17.36 -15.74
CA ALA A 251 9.25 16.02 -16.30
C ALA A 251 10.56 15.22 -16.41
N ARG A 252 11.66 15.91 -16.74
CA ARG A 252 13.00 15.30 -16.79
C ARG A 252 13.39 14.72 -15.43
N GLN A 253 13.24 15.49 -14.34
CA GLN A 253 13.59 15.00 -13.00
C GLN A 253 12.70 13.81 -12.58
N ILE A 254 11.40 13.87 -12.87
CA ILE A 254 10.47 12.77 -12.58
C ILE A 254 10.90 11.50 -13.32
N THR A 255 11.17 11.61 -14.62
CA THR A 255 11.59 10.46 -15.45
C THR A 255 12.98 9.92 -15.08
N GLU A 256 13.92 10.77 -14.67
CA GLU A 256 15.19 10.35 -14.07
C GLU A 256 14.97 9.56 -12.77
N GLY A 257 14.00 9.97 -11.94
CA GLY A 257 13.56 9.24 -10.76
C GLY A 257 13.02 7.84 -11.10
N TYR A 258 12.14 7.73 -12.10
CA TYR A 258 11.66 6.42 -12.58
C TYR A 258 12.81 5.54 -13.06
N ARG A 259 13.74 6.08 -13.85
CA ARG A 259 14.92 5.33 -14.29
C ARG A 259 15.77 4.82 -13.12
N ALA A 260 15.84 5.57 -12.01
CA ALA A 260 16.54 5.11 -10.81
C ALA A 260 15.83 3.91 -10.15
N LEU A 261 14.49 3.95 -10.05
CA LEU A 261 13.71 2.80 -9.56
C LEU A 261 13.87 1.57 -10.46
N ILE A 262 13.80 1.77 -11.78
CA ILE A 262 13.97 0.71 -12.78
C ILE A 262 15.33 0.02 -12.61
N ARG A 263 16.42 0.79 -12.59
CA ARG A 263 17.77 0.23 -12.38
C ARG A 263 17.89 -0.54 -11.08
N ALA A 264 17.32 -0.03 -9.99
CA ALA A 264 17.38 -0.67 -8.68
C ALA A 264 16.59 -1.99 -8.64
N ALA A 265 15.44 -2.06 -9.31
CA ALA A 265 14.66 -3.30 -9.45
C ALA A 265 15.36 -4.33 -10.34
N HIS A 266 15.83 -3.92 -11.53
CA HIS A 266 16.54 -4.80 -12.46
C HIS A 266 17.81 -5.40 -11.83
N ALA A 267 18.53 -4.64 -10.99
CA ALA A 267 19.67 -5.15 -10.23
C ALA A 267 19.31 -6.29 -9.24
N ARG A 268 18.02 -6.48 -8.92
CA ARG A 268 17.48 -7.58 -8.10
C ARG A 268 16.70 -8.62 -8.92
N GLY A 269 16.71 -8.51 -10.26
CA GLY A 269 15.93 -9.35 -11.16
C GLY A 269 14.41 -9.15 -11.01
N ILE A 270 13.98 -7.95 -10.64
CA ILE A 270 12.56 -7.60 -10.47
C ILE A 270 12.08 -6.87 -11.73
N LYS A 271 10.98 -7.34 -12.31
CA LYS A 271 10.29 -6.68 -13.43
C LYS A 271 9.62 -5.39 -12.96
N VAL A 272 9.62 -4.36 -13.79
CA VAL A 272 9.03 -3.04 -13.49
C VAL A 272 7.93 -2.72 -14.49
N ILE A 273 6.74 -2.51 -13.97
CA ILE A 273 5.57 -2.07 -14.72
C ILE A 273 5.31 -0.61 -14.39
N GLY A 274 5.32 0.27 -15.39
CA GLY A 274 5.00 1.68 -15.21
C GLY A 274 3.50 1.93 -15.34
N ALA A 275 2.89 2.61 -14.37
CA ALA A 275 1.54 3.14 -14.51
C ALA A 275 1.60 4.60 -14.98
N THR A 276 0.82 4.96 -15.99
CA THR A 276 0.65 6.37 -16.38
C THR A 276 -0.02 7.15 -15.24
N LEU A 277 0.30 8.43 -15.10
CA LEU A 277 -0.40 9.32 -14.17
C LEU A 277 -1.87 9.47 -14.57
N VAL A 278 -2.78 9.32 -13.60
CA VAL A 278 -4.24 9.47 -13.79
C VAL A 278 -4.61 10.85 -14.34
N PRO A 279 -5.81 11.05 -14.92
CA PRO A 279 -6.27 12.38 -15.32
C PRO A 279 -6.35 13.32 -14.11
N LEU A 280 -5.77 14.52 -14.21
CA LEU A 280 -5.72 15.50 -13.10
C LEU A 280 -6.55 16.75 -13.35
N SER A 281 -7.03 16.97 -14.59
CA SER A 281 -7.83 18.14 -14.89
C SER A 281 -9.23 18.01 -14.31
N GLY A 282 -9.80 19.13 -13.85
CA GLY A 282 -11.09 19.15 -13.16
C GLY A 282 -10.98 19.03 -11.64
N TYR A 283 -9.82 18.63 -11.09
CA TYR A 283 -9.61 18.64 -9.64
C TYR A 283 -9.56 20.08 -9.10
N PRO A 284 -10.41 20.44 -8.12
CA PRO A 284 -10.48 21.80 -7.59
C PRO A 284 -9.22 22.23 -6.81
N GLY A 285 -8.37 21.28 -6.41
CA GLY A 285 -7.12 21.57 -5.67
C GLY A 285 -6.00 22.20 -6.51
N TYR A 286 -6.20 22.45 -7.81
CA TYR A 286 -5.25 23.14 -8.69
C TYR A 286 -5.79 24.47 -9.27
N PRO A 287 -6.39 25.37 -8.47
CA PRO A 287 -7.04 26.57 -8.99
C PRO A 287 -6.00 27.47 -9.67
N GLY A 288 -6.29 27.93 -10.90
CA GLY A 288 -5.37 28.77 -11.68
C GLY A 288 -4.12 28.05 -12.23
N HIS A 289 -3.97 26.75 -11.98
CA HIS A 289 -2.78 25.97 -12.36
C HIS A 289 -3.08 24.72 -13.19
N ALA A 290 -4.35 24.37 -13.40
CA ALA A 290 -4.78 23.20 -14.16
C ALA A 290 -4.05 23.01 -15.50
N ALA A 291 -3.93 24.06 -16.33
CA ALA A 291 -3.24 23.96 -17.61
C ALA A 291 -1.72 23.68 -17.47
N LYS A 292 -1.07 24.14 -16.40
CA LYS A 292 0.35 23.86 -16.13
C LYS A 292 0.54 22.42 -15.62
N VAL A 293 -0.34 21.97 -14.73
CA VAL A 293 -0.43 20.59 -14.24
C VAL A 293 -0.59 19.63 -15.41
N GLU A 294 -1.59 19.87 -16.28
CA GLU A 294 -1.89 18.99 -17.40
C GLU A 294 -0.75 18.91 -18.42
N ARG A 295 -0.10 20.03 -18.73
CA ARG A 295 1.10 20.02 -19.60
C ARG A 295 2.24 19.19 -19.02
N LEU A 296 2.50 19.29 -17.73
CA LEU A 296 3.57 18.53 -17.11
C LEU A 296 3.21 17.03 -17.00
N ARG A 297 1.97 16.73 -16.61
CA ARG A 297 1.42 15.36 -16.56
C ARG A 297 1.51 14.65 -17.91
N THR A 298 1.09 15.32 -18.98
CA THR A 298 1.12 14.75 -20.35
C THR A 298 2.55 14.52 -20.85
N GLN A 299 3.51 15.38 -20.52
CA GLN A 299 4.93 15.12 -20.80
C GLN A 299 5.44 13.86 -20.10
N VAL A 300 5.10 13.68 -18.82
CA VAL A 300 5.47 12.48 -18.06
C VAL A 300 4.81 11.24 -18.66
N ASN A 301 3.50 11.27 -18.94
CA ASN A 301 2.78 10.15 -19.53
C ASN A 301 3.28 9.80 -20.94
N HIS A 302 3.63 10.81 -21.75
CA HIS A 302 4.25 10.58 -23.05
C HIS A 302 5.55 9.79 -22.90
N TRP A 303 6.41 10.16 -21.95
CA TRP A 303 7.64 9.42 -21.67
C TRP A 303 7.36 7.98 -21.20
N ILE A 304 6.40 7.78 -20.29
CA ILE A 304 6.02 6.45 -19.80
C ILE A 304 5.62 5.54 -20.96
N ARG A 305 4.82 6.05 -21.90
CA ARG A 305 4.31 5.29 -23.06
C ARG A 305 5.36 5.00 -24.14
N THR A 306 6.30 5.90 -24.36
CA THR A 306 7.15 5.87 -25.58
C THR A 306 8.62 5.57 -25.32
N SER A 307 9.11 5.74 -24.09
CA SER A 307 10.55 5.62 -23.80
C SER A 307 11.12 4.21 -23.91
N GLY A 308 10.27 3.17 -23.85
CA GLY A 308 10.70 1.78 -23.75
C GLY A 308 11.47 1.46 -22.45
N ALA A 309 11.39 2.32 -21.43
CA ALA A 309 12.18 2.16 -20.21
C ALA A 309 11.62 1.11 -19.23
N TYR A 310 10.30 0.88 -19.26
CA TYR A 310 9.63 -0.12 -18.43
C TYR A 310 9.50 -1.45 -19.17
N ASP A 311 9.43 -2.55 -18.42
CA ASP A 311 9.25 -3.89 -18.99
C ASP A 311 7.80 -4.13 -19.47
N ALA A 312 6.85 -3.37 -18.92
CA ALA A 312 5.47 -3.24 -19.40
C ALA A 312 4.86 -1.94 -18.87
N ILE A 313 3.73 -1.53 -19.43
CA ILE A 313 2.97 -0.37 -18.97
C ILE A 313 1.52 -0.74 -18.71
N VAL A 314 0.88 -0.01 -17.78
CA VAL A 314 -0.58 -0.02 -17.60
C VAL A 314 -1.08 1.41 -17.66
N ASP A 315 -2.02 1.65 -18.57
CA ASP A 315 -2.47 2.99 -18.91
C ASP A 315 -3.66 3.40 -18.04
N PHE A 316 -3.37 3.81 -16.79
CA PHE A 316 -4.38 4.30 -15.84
C PHE A 316 -5.07 5.58 -16.35
N ASP A 317 -4.34 6.42 -17.09
CA ASP A 317 -4.84 7.63 -17.72
C ASP A 317 -5.98 7.28 -18.67
N LYS A 318 -5.75 6.34 -19.59
CA LYS A 318 -6.77 5.83 -20.50
C LYS A 318 -7.89 5.08 -19.79
N ALA A 319 -7.58 4.30 -18.75
CA ALA A 319 -8.60 3.53 -18.02
C ALA A 319 -9.61 4.43 -17.30
N LEU A 320 -9.20 5.63 -16.90
CA LEU A 320 -10.01 6.57 -16.16
C LEU A 320 -10.53 7.75 -16.98
N ALA A 321 -9.97 8.03 -18.15
CA ALA A 321 -10.32 9.20 -18.96
C ALA A 321 -11.81 9.25 -19.35
N ASP A 322 -12.40 10.44 -19.28
CA ASP A 322 -13.68 10.72 -19.93
C ASP A 322 -13.52 10.67 -21.46
N PRO A 323 -14.28 9.84 -22.19
CA PRO A 323 -14.22 9.82 -23.65
C PRO A 323 -14.49 11.18 -24.33
N ALA A 324 -15.28 12.05 -23.72
CA ALA A 324 -15.57 13.38 -24.26
C ALA A 324 -14.53 14.44 -23.85
N HIS A 325 -13.87 14.25 -22.70
CA HIS A 325 -12.90 15.17 -22.13
C HIS A 325 -11.70 14.40 -21.55
N PRO A 326 -10.79 13.86 -22.39
CA PRO A 326 -9.78 12.89 -21.95
C PRO A 326 -8.79 13.40 -20.90
N GLU A 327 -8.69 14.71 -20.70
CA GLU A 327 -7.89 15.32 -19.63
C GLU A 327 -8.52 15.16 -18.24
N ARG A 328 -9.80 14.79 -18.17
CA ARG A 328 -10.61 14.63 -16.96
C ARG A 328 -10.92 13.16 -16.68
N PRO A 329 -11.14 12.80 -15.41
CA PRO A 329 -11.69 11.50 -15.08
C PRO A 329 -13.14 11.38 -15.58
N ARG A 330 -13.51 10.17 -16.02
CA ARG A 330 -14.85 9.80 -16.45
C ARG A 330 -15.86 10.01 -15.31
N PRO A 331 -17.00 10.68 -15.56
CA PRO A 331 -18.09 10.73 -14.60
C PRO A 331 -18.49 9.33 -14.12
N GLY A 332 -18.59 9.16 -12.79
CA GLY A 332 -18.89 7.88 -12.16
C GLY A 332 -17.67 6.99 -11.87
N TYR A 333 -16.45 7.35 -12.30
CA TYR A 333 -15.21 6.62 -11.95
C TYR A 333 -14.41 7.29 -10.82
N VAL A 334 -14.79 8.49 -10.40
CA VAL A 334 -14.12 9.22 -9.32
C VAL A 334 -15.00 9.40 -8.09
N TYR A 335 -14.32 9.52 -6.96
CA TYR A 335 -14.89 9.91 -5.67
C TYR A 335 -15.33 11.38 -5.69
N GLU A 336 -16.06 11.81 -4.66
CA GLU A 336 -16.65 13.16 -4.57
C GLU A 336 -15.63 14.31 -4.67
N ASP A 337 -14.35 14.02 -4.44
CA ASP A 337 -13.26 15.00 -4.57
C ASP A 337 -12.86 15.32 -6.02
N GLY A 338 -13.36 14.53 -6.99
CA GLY A 338 -13.09 14.73 -8.41
C GLY A 338 -11.68 14.37 -8.87
N LEU A 339 -10.90 13.65 -8.06
CA LEU A 339 -9.53 13.21 -8.38
C LEU A 339 -9.34 11.71 -8.18
N HIS A 340 -9.68 11.20 -7.00
CA HIS A 340 -9.36 9.84 -6.65
C HIS A 340 -10.38 8.86 -7.25
N PRO A 341 -9.96 7.69 -7.74
CA PRO A 341 -10.90 6.68 -8.22
C PRO A 341 -11.86 6.26 -7.11
N ASN A 342 -13.12 6.00 -7.47
CA ASN A 342 -14.03 5.23 -6.63
C ASN A 342 -13.90 3.72 -6.99
N ASP A 343 -14.71 2.85 -6.40
CA ASP A 343 -14.67 1.41 -6.66
C ASP A 343 -14.81 1.06 -8.16
N ALA A 344 -15.65 1.79 -8.91
CA ALA A 344 -15.81 1.56 -10.35
C ALA A 344 -14.57 2.00 -11.15
N GLY A 345 -13.94 3.12 -10.77
CA GLY A 345 -12.67 3.55 -11.33
C GLY A 345 -11.52 2.58 -11.02
N TYR A 346 -11.46 2.06 -9.80
CA TYR A 346 -10.48 1.05 -9.42
C TYR A 346 -10.69 -0.28 -10.15
N GLN A 347 -11.93 -0.69 -10.38
CA GLN A 347 -12.23 -1.84 -11.23
C GLN A 347 -11.75 -1.60 -12.68
N ALA A 348 -11.96 -0.39 -13.22
CA ALA A 348 -11.49 -0.04 -14.56
C ALA A 348 -9.96 -0.09 -14.67
N ILE A 349 -9.25 0.45 -13.68
CA ILE A 349 -7.79 0.34 -13.58
C ILE A 349 -7.37 -1.13 -13.51
N ALA A 350 -7.97 -1.91 -12.62
CA ALA A 350 -7.63 -3.31 -12.45
C ALA A 350 -7.84 -4.09 -13.75
N ASN A 351 -8.89 -3.80 -14.52
CA ASN A 351 -9.17 -4.44 -15.81
C ASN A 351 -8.14 -4.12 -16.89
N ALA A 352 -7.43 -2.99 -16.80
CA ALA A 352 -6.38 -2.61 -17.75
C ALA A 352 -5.09 -3.44 -17.63
N PHE A 353 -4.93 -4.23 -16.55
CA PHE A 353 -3.77 -5.11 -16.39
C PHE A 353 -3.89 -6.36 -17.24
N GLU A 354 -2.87 -6.60 -18.06
CA GLU A 354 -2.59 -7.89 -18.69
C GLU A 354 -1.91 -8.82 -17.68
N LEU A 355 -2.61 -9.85 -17.19
CA LEU A 355 -2.10 -10.71 -16.10
C LEU A 355 -0.83 -11.49 -16.46
N SER A 356 -0.57 -11.73 -17.74
CA SER A 356 0.66 -12.37 -18.22
C SER A 356 1.90 -11.46 -18.13
N SER A 357 1.67 -10.14 -18.03
CA SER A 357 2.75 -9.16 -17.90
C SER A 357 3.22 -9.01 -16.45
N LEU A 358 2.39 -9.36 -15.48
CA LEU A 358 2.73 -9.34 -14.06
C LEU A 358 3.82 -10.31 -13.76
#